data_AF-A0A3B0JMU8-F1
#
_entry.id   AF-A0A3B0JMU8-F1
#
_cell.length_a   1.000
_cell.length_b   1.000
_cell.length_c   1.000
_cell.angle_alpha   90.00
_cell.angle_beta   90.00
_cell.angle_gamma   90.00
#
_symmetry.space_group_name_H-M   'P 1'
#
loop_
_entity.id
_entity.type
_entity.pdbx_description
1 polymer ?
#
loop_
_entity_poly.entity_id
_entity_poly.type
_entity_poly.pdbx_seq_one_letter_code
_entity_poly.pdbx_strand_id
1 'polypeptide(L)'
;MDETKISGTWNTFKCKLRYLKGTLQKANTWMKTKGAEVDDPARIRETLLQLCPHYDQLVDMFGADFNFESSMSNSVWNTNYDQPRFIFSNDDSLNAEFLKSESGSSMDPIDCSDSVIETELNNHQNGIEEPQKPHIDSAKKIVELDYKEALLQLEVEKFQWLKEKELLRMKFEEKKFESAVKLRKLELQQEERIAMYEIKMKYKDK
;
A
#
# COMPACT_ATOMS: atom_id res chain seq x y z
N MET A 1 -25.09 9.95 10.75
CA MET A 1 -23.64 9.73 10.91
C MET A 1 -23.08 11.07 11.32
N ASP A 2 -22.53 11.16 12.52
CA ASP A 2 -21.98 12.41 13.02
C ASP A 2 -20.67 12.71 12.28
N GLU A 3 -20.62 13.83 11.57
CA GLU A 3 -19.43 14.26 10.86
C GLU A 3 -18.37 14.71 11.88
N THR A 4 -17.27 13.97 11.96
CA THR A 4 -16.13 14.38 12.77
C THR A 4 -15.54 15.66 12.19
N LYS A 5 -15.36 16.71 13.01
CA LYS A 5 -14.77 18.01 12.63
C LYS A 5 -13.27 17.94 12.27
N ILE A 6 -12.75 16.77 11.91
CA ILE A 6 -11.35 16.56 11.58
C ILE A 6 -11.16 16.96 10.12
N SER A 7 -10.62 18.16 9.89
CA SER A 7 -10.19 18.58 8.56
C SER A 7 -8.75 18.13 8.30
N GLY A 8 -8.53 17.45 7.17
CA GLY A 8 -7.22 16.98 6.79
C GLY A 8 -7.20 16.40 5.39
N THR A 9 -6.07 16.53 4.69
CA THR A 9 -5.91 15.88 3.39
C THR A 9 -5.69 14.37 3.58
N TRP A 10 -6.08 13.57 2.58
CA TRP A 10 -5.84 12.13 2.59
C TRP A 10 -4.36 11.76 2.80
N ASN A 11 -3.44 12.59 2.29
CA ASN A 11 -2.01 12.41 2.49
C ASN A 11 -1.61 12.61 3.96
N THR A 12 -2.17 13.60 4.65
CA THR A 12 -1.96 13.81 6.09
C THR A 12 -2.39 12.57 6.88
N PHE A 13 -3.56 12.01 6.57
CA PHE A 13 -4.04 10.77 7.20
C PHE A 13 -3.10 9.60 6.94
N LYS A 14 -2.66 9.39 5.68
CA LYS A 14 -1.69 8.33 5.36
C LYS A 14 -0.38 8.48 6.14
N CYS A 15 0.16 9.70 6.22
CA CYS A 15 1.39 9.95 6.94
C CYS A 15 1.24 9.67 8.44
N LYS A 16 0.14 10.11 9.06
CA LYS A 16 -0.16 9.81 10.47
C LYS A 16 -0.37 8.32 10.70
N LEU A 17 -1.11 7.64 9.83
CA LEU A 17 -1.32 6.20 9.91
C LEU A 17 0.00 5.43 9.77
N ARG A 18 0.88 5.84 8.85
CA ARG A 18 2.22 5.25 8.69
C ARG A 18 3.07 5.45 9.93
N TYR A 19 3.05 6.65 10.51
CA TYR A 19 3.76 6.94 11.75
C TYR A 19 3.27 6.05 12.90
N LEU A 20 1.95 5.97 13.13
CA LEU A 20 1.34 5.13 14.18
C LEU A 20 1.67 3.65 13.99
N LYS A 21 1.63 3.17 12.74
CA LYS A 21 2.05 1.80 12.41
C LYS A 21 3.52 1.57 12.73
N GLY A 22 4.39 2.51 12.39
CA GLY A 22 5.81 2.44 12.69
C GLY A 22 6.10 2.40 14.20
N THR A 23 5.37 3.19 15.00
CA THR A 23 5.51 3.17 16.47
C THR A 23 5.01 1.85 17.06
N LEU A 24 3.88 1.32 16.56
CA LEU A 24 3.38 -0.01 16.98
C LEU A 24 4.38 -1.12 16.65
N GLN A 25 4.94 -1.12 15.44
CA GLN A 25 5.92 -2.12 15.03
C GLN A 25 7.17 -2.07 15.93
N LYS A 26 7.69 -0.87 16.22
CA LYS A 26 8.83 -0.71 17.15
C LYS A 26 8.52 -1.28 18.54
N ALA A 27 7.32 -1.01 19.06
CA ALA A 27 6.88 -1.54 20.34
C ALA A 27 6.78 -3.08 20.32
N ASN A 28 6.22 -3.67 19.26
CA ASN A 28 6.13 -5.13 19.10
C ASN A 28 7.52 -5.79 18.97
N THR A 29 8.43 -5.20 18.20
CA THR A 29 9.81 -5.70 18.10
C THR A 29 10.53 -5.62 19.43
N TRP A 30 10.34 -4.52 20.17
CA TRP A 30 10.89 -4.39 21.52
C TRP A 30 10.31 -5.45 22.47
N MET A 31 9.00 -5.69 22.42
CA MET A 31 8.33 -6.71 23.23
C MET A 31 8.85 -8.12 22.93
N LYS A 32 9.08 -8.45 21.65
CA LYS A 32 9.62 -9.76 21.22
C LYS A 32 11.09 -9.97 21.62
N THR A 33 11.90 -8.90 21.64
CA THR A 33 13.35 -9.01 21.87
C THR A 33 13.76 -8.78 23.31
N LYS A 34 13.22 -7.75 23.96
CA LYS A 34 13.58 -7.32 25.32
C LYS A 34 12.48 -7.57 26.33
N GLY A 35 11.22 -7.58 25.89
CA GLY A 35 10.08 -7.83 26.78
C GLY A 35 10.11 -9.22 27.43
N ALA A 36 10.71 -10.21 26.77
CA ALA A 36 10.86 -11.56 27.31
C ALA A 36 11.84 -11.67 28.50
N GLU A 37 12.74 -10.70 28.68
CA GLU A 37 13.73 -10.70 29.77
C GLU A 37 13.22 -9.99 31.03
N VAL A 38 12.08 -9.29 30.95
CA VAL A 38 11.54 -8.49 32.06
C VAL A 38 10.40 -9.27 32.71
N ASP A 39 10.58 -9.76 33.93
CA ASP A 39 9.54 -10.53 34.64
C ASP A 39 8.38 -9.66 35.16
N ASP A 40 8.55 -8.33 35.24
CA ASP A 40 7.54 -7.42 35.76
C ASP A 40 6.63 -6.86 34.65
N PRO A 41 5.35 -7.26 34.60
CA PRO A 41 4.40 -6.78 33.59
C PRO A 41 4.10 -5.28 33.72
N ALA A 42 4.21 -4.70 34.92
CA ALA A 42 3.97 -3.27 35.12
C ALA A 42 5.05 -2.44 34.40
N ARG A 43 6.32 -2.85 34.55
CA ARG A 43 7.47 -2.23 33.89
C ARG A 43 7.46 -2.42 32.38
N ILE A 44 7.03 -3.58 31.89
CA ILE A 44 6.80 -3.82 30.46
C ILE A 44 5.78 -2.81 29.92
N ARG A 45 4.64 -2.65 30.61
CA ARG A 45 3.58 -1.74 30.17
C ARG A 45 4.03 -0.28 30.17
N GLU A 46 4.75 0.16 31.20
CA GLU A 46 5.31 1.51 31.26
C GLU A 46 6.24 1.78 30.07
N THR A 47 7.13 0.83 29.77
CA THR A 47 8.09 0.96 28.66
C THR A 47 7.37 0.95 27.30
N LEU A 48 6.34 0.11 27.15
CA LEU A 48 5.50 0.08 25.94
C LEU A 48 4.79 1.42 25.72
N LEU A 49 4.24 2.02 26.77
CA LEU A 49 3.56 3.32 26.66
C LEU A 49 4.53 4.47 26.36
N GLN A 50 5.79 4.38 26.83
CA GLN A 50 6.84 5.34 26.46
C GLN A 50 7.20 5.25 24.97
N LEU A 51 7.24 4.04 24.40
CA LEU A 51 7.51 3.81 22.98
C LEU A 51 6.30 4.13 22.09
N CYS A 52 5.10 3.81 22.57
CA CYS A 52 3.86 3.88 21.84
C CYS A 52 2.72 4.28 22.79
N PRO A 53 2.41 5.59 22.90
CA PRO A 53 1.40 6.08 23.85
C PRO A 53 -0.02 5.52 23.64
N HIS A 54 -0.31 5.03 22.44
CA HIS A 54 -1.61 4.47 22.05
C HIS A 54 -1.53 2.96 21.76
N TYR A 55 -0.59 2.25 22.40
CA TYR A 55 -0.33 0.84 22.13
C TYR A 55 -1.61 -0.02 22.18
N ASP A 56 -2.36 0.06 23.28
CA ASP A 56 -3.57 -0.75 23.49
C ASP A 56 -4.62 -0.53 22.38
N GLN A 57 -4.82 0.72 21.94
CA GLN A 57 -5.76 1.06 20.86
C GLN A 57 -5.27 0.61 19.49
N LEU A 58 -3.96 0.72 19.24
CA LEU A 58 -3.37 0.31 17.97
C LEU A 58 -3.35 -1.22 17.85
N VAL A 59 -3.12 -1.94 18.95
CA VAL A 59 -3.23 -3.41 18.98
C VAL A 59 -4.67 -3.86 18.73
N ASP A 60 -5.67 -3.18 19.29
CA ASP A 60 -7.09 -3.48 19.02
C ASP A 60 -7.45 -3.26 17.55
N MET A 61 -6.97 -2.18 16.93
CA MET A 61 -7.26 -1.88 15.53
C MET A 61 -6.47 -2.72 14.51
N PHE A 62 -5.22 -3.05 14.79
CA PHE A 62 -4.31 -3.72 13.83
C PHE A 62 -4.02 -5.19 14.16
N GLY A 63 -4.33 -5.64 15.37
CA GLY A 63 -4.00 -6.96 15.89
C GLY A 63 -2.62 -7.03 16.56
N ALA A 64 -2.48 -7.95 17.52
CA ALA A 64 -1.22 -8.21 18.23
C ALA A 64 -0.14 -8.80 17.31
N ASP A 65 -0.56 -9.60 16.33
CA ASP A 65 0.33 -10.30 15.40
C ASP A 65 0.60 -9.53 14.11
N PHE A 66 0.47 -8.20 14.14
CA PHE A 66 0.69 -7.36 12.97
C PHE A 66 2.16 -7.43 12.51
N ASN A 67 2.47 -8.39 11.65
CA ASN A 67 3.78 -8.62 11.04
C ASN A 67 3.89 -7.85 9.73
N PHE A 68 4.51 -6.68 9.84
CA PHE A 68 4.57 -5.70 8.76
C PHE A 68 5.53 -6.05 7.62
N GLU A 69 6.50 -6.94 7.86
CA GLU A 69 7.46 -7.40 6.83
C GLU A 69 6.79 -7.99 5.60
N SER A 70 5.57 -8.54 5.73
CA SER A 70 4.85 -9.12 4.58
C SER A 70 4.20 -8.06 3.67
N SER A 71 4.00 -6.82 4.15
CA SER A 71 3.26 -5.78 3.41
C SER A 71 4.13 -4.68 2.79
N MET A 72 5.40 -4.56 3.17
CA MET A 72 6.28 -3.48 2.69
C MET A 72 7.30 -3.88 1.62
N SER A 73 7.45 -5.16 1.29
CA SER A 73 8.45 -5.65 0.32
C SER A 73 8.26 -5.16 -1.12
N ASN A 74 7.20 -4.42 -1.44
CA ASN A 74 6.96 -3.86 -2.79
C ASN A 74 6.89 -2.33 -2.85
N SER A 75 7.24 -1.58 -1.79
CA SER A 75 7.20 -0.11 -1.86
C SER A 75 8.60 0.50 -1.75
N VAL A 76 9.03 1.13 -2.85
CA VAL A 76 10.27 1.90 -3.11
C VAL A 76 10.38 3.16 -2.22
N TRP A 77 10.17 3.02 -0.91
CA TRP A 77 10.18 4.16 0.04
C TRP A 77 10.96 3.87 1.32
N ASN A 78 11.76 2.80 1.34
CA ASN A 78 12.71 2.56 2.42
C ASN A 78 13.88 3.56 2.31
N THR A 79 13.62 4.78 2.75
CA THR A 79 14.69 5.72 3.09
C THR A 79 15.25 5.27 4.44
N ASN A 80 16.49 4.78 4.40
CA ASN A 80 17.33 4.56 5.57
C ASN A 80 17.27 5.81 6.48
N TYR A 81 16.56 5.71 7.60
CA TYR A 81 16.65 6.66 8.69
C TYR A 81 17.80 6.26 9.62
N ASP A 82 19.02 6.35 9.10
CA ASP A 82 20.23 6.36 9.92
C ASP A 82 20.97 7.68 9.65
N GLN A 83 20.47 8.78 10.25
CA GLN A 83 21.26 9.99 10.53
C GLN A 83 20.55 10.93 11.53
N PRO A 84 21.30 11.86 12.18
CA PRO A 84 21.47 11.94 13.62
C PRO A 84 20.46 12.88 14.30
N ARG A 85 20.37 12.74 15.63
CA ARG A 85 19.60 13.58 16.57
C ARG A 85 19.55 15.05 16.17
N PHE A 86 18.47 15.47 15.53
CA PHE A 86 18.08 16.88 15.48
C PHE A 86 17.34 17.20 16.78
N ILE A 87 17.98 18.00 17.63
CA ILE A 87 17.34 18.66 18.75
C ILE A 87 16.39 19.69 18.15
N PHE A 88 15.08 19.40 18.17
CA PHE A 88 14.06 20.38 17.83
C PHE A 88 14.06 21.46 18.91
N SER A 89 14.62 22.62 18.58
CA SER A 89 14.30 23.87 19.24
C SER A 89 12.94 24.31 18.68
N ASN A 90 11.93 24.30 19.54
CA ASN A 90 10.66 24.95 19.24
C ASN A 90 10.92 26.45 19.14
N ASP A 91 10.70 27.03 17.97
CA ASP A 91 10.39 28.46 17.90
C ASP A 91 9.22 28.67 16.93
N ASP A 92 8.27 29.43 17.44
CA ASP A 92 6.92 29.63 16.98
C ASP A 92 6.91 31.00 16.31
N SER A 93 6.91 31.05 14.98
CA SER A 93 6.66 32.31 14.28
C SER A 93 6.01 32.08 12.93
N LEU A 94 4.72 32.41 12.91
CA LEU A 94 3.89 32.78 11.77
C LEU A 94 4.70 33.52 10.69
N ASN A 95 4.55 33.10 9.43
CA ASN A 95 4.38 34.07 8.35
C ASN A 95 3.55 33.51 7.20
N ALA A 96 2.48 34.24 6.92
CA ALA A 96 1.62 34.06 5.76
C ALA A 96 2.27 34.71 4.53
N GLU A 97 1.83 34.25 3.36
CA GLU A 97 1.98 34.89 2.04
C GLU A 97 3.40 35.02 1.47
N PHE A 98 3.76 34.14 0.51
CA PHE A 98 4.46 34.61 -0.69
C PHE A 98 4.36 33.63 -1.87
N LEU A 99 3.67 34.09 -2.91
CA LEU A 99 3.92 33.92 -4.34
C LEU A 99 4.12 32.52 -4.97
N LYS A 100 3.06 32.11 -5.69
CA LYS A 100 3.03 32.05 -7.16
C LYS A 100 4.39 31.86 -7.84
N SER A 101 4.62 30.66 -8.37
CA SER A 101 5.52 30.45 -9.52
C SER A 101 5.04 29.22 -10.29
N GLU A 102 4.50 29.47 -11.47
CA GLU A 102 4.43 28.50 -12.56
C GLU A 102 5.85 28.04 -12.88
N SER A 103 6.07 26.74 -12.99
CA SER A 103 7.26 26.21 -13.64
C SER A 103 6.86 24.99 -14.46
N GLY A 104 6.85 25.19 -15.79
CA GLY A 104 6.61 24.14 -16.77
C GLY A 104 7.71 23.08 -16.68
N SER A 105 7.29 21.84 -16.49
CA SER A 105 8.16 20.67 -16.53
C SER A 105 8.16 20.11 -17.94
N SER A 106 9.27 20.33 -18.66
CA SER A 106 9.62 19.63 -19.90
C SER A 106 9.69 18.13 -19.63
N MET A 107 8.98 17.33 -20.44
CA MET A 107 9.07 15.88 -20.43
C MET A 107 10.12 15.48 -21.46
N ASP A 108 11.33 15.18 -21.01
CA ASP A 108 12.32 14.52 -21.87
C ASP A 108 12.03 13.01 -21.92
N PRO A 109 12.09 12.37 -23.10
CA PRO A 109 11.84 10.95 -23.25
C PRO A 109 12.99 10.13 -22.65
N ILE A 110 12.64 9.20 -21.75
CA ILE A 110 13.55 8.23 -21.17
C ILE A 110 13.93 7.21 -22.25
N ASP A 111 15.20 7.24 -22.65
CA ASP A 111 15.85 6.26 -23.53
C ASP A 111 16.19 5.00 -22.72
N CYS A 112 15.37 3.97 -22.84
CA CYS A 112 15.61 2.65 -22.29
C CYS A 112 16.50 1.83 -23.26
N SER A 113 17.81 2.05 -23.20
CA SER A 113 18.76 1.15 -23.83
C SER A 113 18.91 -0.14 -23.00
N ASP A 114 18.40 -1.24 -23.55
CA ASP A 114 18.56 -2.62 -23.09
C ASP A 114 20.06 -3.00 -23.07
N SER A 115 20.65 -3.12 -21.88
CA SER A 115 21.96 -3.73 -21.72
C SER A 115 21.81 -5.25 -21.64
N VAL A 116 22.06 -5.90 -22.78
CA VAL A 116 22.28 -7.34 -22.89
C VAL A 116 23.47 -7.73 -22.01
N ILE A 117 23.20 -8.46 -20.91
CA ILE A 117 24.25 -9.12 -20.13
C ILE A 117 24.40 -10.54 -20.70
N GLU A 118 25.37 -10.69 -21.60
CA GLU A 118 25.92 -11.99 -21.98
C GLU A 118 26.63 -12.59 -20.77
N THR A 119 26.12 -13.71 -20.26
CA THR A 119 26.79 -14.47 -19.21
C THR A 119 27.72 -15.47 -19.88
N GLU A 120 29.02 -15.19 -19.85
CA GLU A 120 30.08 -16.09 -20.30
C GLU A 120 30.06 -17.40 -19.48
N LEU A 121 29.73 -18.50 -20.16
CA LEU A 121 29.97 -19.85 -19.69
C LEU A 121 31.47 -20.16 -19.83
N ASN A 122 32.19 -20.06 -18.71
CA ASN A 122 33.54 -20.61 -18.60
C ASN A 122 33.53 -21.63 -17.46
N ASN A 123 33.62 -22.93 -17.78
CA ASN A 123 34.02 -23.88 -16.76
C ASN A 123 34.84 -25.03 -17.37
N HIS A 124 36.07 -25.11 -16.87
CA HIS A 124 37.11 -26.06 -17.21
C HIS A 124 36.74 -27.49 -16.79
N GLN A 125 37.18 -28.43 -17.62
CA GLN A 125 37.36 -29.84 -17.27
C GLN A 125 38.39 -29.99 -16.15
N ASN A 126 38.12 -30.90 -15.20
CA ASN A 126 39.10 -31.89 -14.76
C ASN A 126 38.40 -33.03 -14.02
N GLY A 127 38.64 -34.25 -14.50
CA GLY A 127 38.14 -35.48 -13.92
C GLY A 127 38.97 -35.94 -12.74
N ILE A 128 38.29 -36.48 -11.72
CA ILE A 128 38.82 -37.46 -10.78
C ILE A 128 37.67 -38.46 -10.56
N GLU A 129 37.94 -39.73 -10.85
CA GLU A 129 37.06 -40.87 -10.62
C GLU A 129 36.92 -41.14 -9.12
N GLU A 130 35.69 -41.32 -8.62
CA GLU A 130 35.40 -42.00 -7.35
C GLU A 130 33.93 -42.48 -7.29
N PRO A 131 33.56 -43.40 -6.37
CA PRO A 131 33.03 -44.72 -6.69
C PRO A 131 31.51 -44.79 -6.76
N GLN A 132 31.02 -45.74 -7.56
CA GLN A 132 29.60 -46.09 -7.70
C GLN A 132 28.96 -46.44 -6.36
N LYS A 133 28.10 -45.55 -5.85
CA LYS A 133 27.12 -45.83 -4.80
C LYS A 133 25.72 -45.98 -5.42
N PRO A 134 24.88 -46.88 -4.89
CA PRO A 134 23.62 -47.26 -5.52
C PRO A 134 22.51 -46.22 -5.32
N HIS A 135 22.02 -45.67 -6.44
CA HIS A 135 20.61 -45.52 -6.83
C HIS A 135 19.57 -45.19 -5.72
N ILE A 136 19.64 -43.99 -5.11
CA ILE A 136 18.55 -43.43 -4.25
C ILE A 136 18.03 -42.06 -4.78
N ASP A 137 18.54 -41.56 -5.91
CA ASP A 137 18.31 -40.17 -6.33
C ASP A 137 16.97 -39.91 -7.08
N SER A 138 16.25 -40.94 -7.49
CA SER A 138 14.98 -40.76 -8.22
C SER A 138 13.84 -40.25 -7.33
N ALA A 139 13.79 -40.64 -6.06
CA ALA A 139 12.72 -40.24 -5.14
C ALA A 139 12.79 -38.75 -4.74
N LYS A 140 14.00 -38.19 -4.57
CA LYS A 140 14.17 -36.77 -4.24
C LYS A 140 13.78 -35.84 -5.40
N LYS A 141 14.00 -36.28 -6.64
CA LYS A 141 13.68 -35.52 -7.85
C LYS A 141 12.17 -35.41 -8.11
N ILE A 142 11.39 -36.42 -7.70
CA ILE A 142 9.92 -36.40 -7.82
C ILE A 142 9.32 -35.34 -6.89
N VAL A 143 9.75 -35.30 -5.62
CA VAL A 143 9.24 -34.32 -4.63
C VAL A 143 9.55 -32.88 -5.04
N GLU A 144 10.68 -32.63 -5.69
CA GLU A 144 11.03 -31.29 -6.19
C GLU A 144 10.17 -30.84 -7.39
N LEU A 145 9.76 -31.77 -8.24
CA LEU A 145 8.89 -31.48 -9.37
C LEU A 145 7.47 -31.15 -8.90
N ASP A 146 6.93 -31.92 -7.95
CA ASP A 146 5.60 -31.66 -7.37
C ASP A 146 5.53 -30.26 -6.74
N TYR A 147 6.59 -29.85 -6.04
CA TYR A 147 6.66 -28.51 -5.45
C TYR A 147 6.70 -27.40 -6.51
N LYS A 148 7.44 -27.59 -7.61
CA LYS A 148 7.48 -26.62 -8.72
C LYS A 148 6.14 -26.53 -9.43
N GLU A 149 5.44 -27.65 -9.62
CA GLU A 149 4.11 -27.66 -10.21
C GLU A 149 3.10 -26.91 -9.33
N ALA A 150 3.13 -27.13 -8.01
CA ALA A 150 2.28 -26.40 -7.06
C ALA A 150 2.52 -24.88 -7.09
N LEU A 151 3.79 -24.46 -7.20
CA LEU A 151 4.13 -23.03 -7.36
C LEU A 151 3.56 -22.43 -8.65
N LEU A 152 3.68 -23.15 -9.77
CA LEU A 152 3.14 -22.70 -11.06
C LEU A 152 1.60 -22.61 -11.01
N GLN A 153 0.94 -23.56 -10.36
CA GLN A 153 -0.52 -23.52 -10.17
C GLN A 153 -0.94 -22.30 -9.34
N LEU A 154 -0.26 -22.01 -8.22
CA LEU A 154 -0.52 -20.82 -7.42
C LEU A 154 -0.31 -19.52 -8.20
N GLU A 155 0.70 -19.48 -9.07
CA GLU A 155 0.95 -18.32 -9.92
C GLU A 155 -0.18 -18.12 -10.95
N VAL A 156 -0.66 -19.20 -11.58
CA VAL A 156 -1.82 -19.16 -12.49
C VAL A 156 -3.08 -18.70 -11.76
N GLU A 157 -3.38 -19.24 -10.57
CA GLU A 157 -4.53 -18.83 -9.76
C GLU A 157 -4.45 -17.35 -9.37
N LYS A 158 -3.26 -16.87 -8.99
CA LYS A 158 -3.03 -15.45 -8.69
C LYS A 158 -3.31 -14.57 -9.91
N PHE A 159 -2.88 -14.98 -11.10
CA PHE A 159 -3.16 -14.25 -12.34
C PHE A 159 -4.66 -14.24 -12.68
N GLN A 160 -5.36 -15.36 -12.50
CA GLN A 160 -6.81 -15.44 -12.70
C GLN A 160 -7.55 -14.53 -11.71
N TRP A 161 -7.18 -14.57 -10.43
CA TRP A 161 -7.78 -13.72 -9.40
C TRP A 161 -7.59 -12.24 -9.70
N LEU A 162 -6.39 -11.83 -10.14
CA LEU A 162 -6.12 -10.45 -10.56
C LEU A 162 -7.00 -10.03 -11.75
N LYS A 163 -7.16 -10.91 -12.74
CA LYS A 163 -8.01 -10.67 -13.90
C LYS A 163 -9.49 -10.51 -13.51
N GLU A 164 -10.00 -11.38 -12.65
CA GLU A 164 -11.38 -11.31 -12.16
C GLU A 164 -11.63 -10.05 -11.31
N LYS A 165 -10.69 -9.70 -10.44
CA LYS A 165 -10.75 -8.49 -9.63
C LYS A 165 -10.81 -7.24 -10.50
N GLU A 166 -9.98 -7.16 -11.53
CA GLU A 166 -9.97 -6.04 -12.47
C GLU A 166 -11.27 -5.95 -13.27
N LEU A 167 -11.79 -7.09 -13.72
CA LEU A 167 -13.09 -7.15 -14.41
C LEU A 167 -14.25 -6.68 -13.51
N LEU A 168 -14.25 -7.07 -12.23
CA LEU A 168 -15.25 -6.62 -11.27
C LEU A 168 -15.16 -5.11 -11.01
N ARG A 169 -13.95 -4.56 -10.93
CA ARG A 169 -13.72 -3.11 -10.80
C ARG A 169 -14.33 -2.37 -11.98
N MET A 170 -14.03 -2.81 -13.21
CA MET A 170 -14.60 -2.21 -14.42
C MET A 170 -16.13 -2.27 -14.45
N LYS A 171 -16.74 -3.42 -14.13
CA LYS A 171 -18.21 -3.55 -14.08
C LYS A 171 -18.86 -2.62 -13.06
N PHE A 172 -18.20 -2.40 -11.93
CA PHE A 172 -18.69 -1.47 -10.92
C PHE A 172 -18.62 -0.02 -11.41
N GLU A 173 -17.54 0.37 -12.08
CA GLU A 173 -17.38 1.70 -12.67
C GLU A 173 -18.39 1.95 -13.80
N GLU A 174 -18.62 0.96 -14.66
CA GLU A 174 -19.63 1.01 -15.71
C GLU A 174 -21.03 1.25 -15.13
N LYS A 175 -21.44 0.46 -14.14
CA LYS A 175 -22.74 0.63 -13.47
C LYS A 175 -22.90 1.99 -12.79
N LYS A 176 -21.81 2.51 -12.21
CA LYS A 176 -21.79 3.84 -11.61
C LYS A 176 -21.99 4.93 -12.68
N PHE A 177 -21.31 4.80 -13.82
CA PHE A 177 -21.45 5.70 -14.95
C PHE A 177 -22.85 5.67 -15.55
N GLU A 178 -23.41 4.49 -15.80
CA GLU A 178 -24.79 4.33 -16.28
C GLU A 178 -25.81 4.97 -15.34
N SER A 179 -25.64 4.77 -14.03
CA SER A 179 -26.53 5.36 -13.02
C SER A 179 -26.44 6.89 -13.03
N ALA A 180 -25.23 7.44 -13.17
CA ALA A 180 -25.00 8.88 -13.26
C ALA A 180 -25.62 9.48 -14.53
N VAL A 181 -25.46 8.84 -15.68
CA VAL A 181 -26.08 9.26 -16.94
C VAL A 181 -27.61 9.22 -16.85
N LYS A 182 -28.17 8.17 -16.27
CA LYS A 182 -29.62 8.05 -16.07
C LYS A 182 -30.17 9.14 -15.15
N LEU A 183 -29.46 9.45 -14.06
CA LEU A 183 -29.83 10.54 -13.15
C LEU A 183 -29.79 11.89 -13.88
N ARG A 184 -28.70 12.18 -14.60
CA ARG A 184 -28.54 13.43 -15.35
C ARG A 184 -29.63 13.63 -16.41
N LYS A 185 -30.05 12.54 -17.06
CA LYS A 185 -31.16 12.57 -18.02
C LYS A 185 -32.49 12.96 -17.36
N LEU A 186 -32.78 12.43 -16.17
CA LEU A 186 -34.02 12.76 -15.43
C LEU A 186 -34.02 14.21 -14.94
N GLU A 187 -32.87 14.71 -14.49
CA GLU A 187 -32.69 16.12 -14.11
C GLU A 187 -33.02 17.06 -15.27
N LEU A 188 -32.42 16.82 -16.45
CA LEU A 188 -32.69 17.64 -17.64
C LEU A 188 -34.17 17.61 -18.05
N GLN A 189 -34.82 16.43 -18.01
CA GLN A 189 -36.26 16.32 -18.29
C GLN A 189 -37.13 17.04 -17.26
N GLN A 190 -36.68 17.16 -16.01
CA GLN A 190 -37.36 17.93 -15.00
C GLN A 190 -37.16 19.44 -15.22
N GLU A 191 -35.94 19.87 -15.51
CA GLU A 191 -35.60 21.26 -15.83
C GLU A 191 -36.39 21.75 -17.06
N GLU A 192 -36.46 20.95 -18.13
CA GLU A 192 -37.25 21.27 -19.33
C GLU A 192 -38.74 21.46 -19.01
N ARG A 193 -39.31 20.58 -18.17
CA ARG A 193 -40.72 20.71 -17.74
C ARG A 193 -40.93 21.99 -16.95
N ILE A 194 -40.06 22.30 -16.00
CA ILE A 194 -40.15 23.53 -15.19
C ILE A 194 -40.05 24.76 -16.08
N ALA A 195 -39.05 24.82 -16.97
CA ALA A 195 -38.87 25.93 -17.90
C ALA A 195 -40.10 26.15 -18.79
N MET A 196 -40.70 25.08 -19.31
CA MET A 196 -41.94 25.15 -20.09
C MET A 196 -43.12 25.70 -19.28
N TYR A 197 -43.28 25.27 -18.02
CA TYR A 197 -44.32 25.81 -17.14
C TYR A 197 -44.08 27.29 -16.82
N GLU A 198 -42.85 27.71 -16.55
CA GLU A 198 -42.50 29.10 -16.29
C GLU A 198 -42.81 30.01 -17.49
N ILE A 199 -42.45 29.59 -18.70
CA ILE A 199 -42.80 30.28 -19.93
C ILE A 199 -44.33 30.39 -20.03
N LYS A 200 -45.04 29.27 -19.90
CA LYS A 200 -46.51 29.25 -20.02
C LYS A 200 -47.18 30.19 -19.02
N MET A 201 -46.70 30.25 -17.78
CA MET A 201 -47.23 31.16 -16.76
C MET A 201 -46.94 32.62 -17.08
N LYS A 202 -45.73 32.96 -17.55
CA LYS A 202 -45.35 34.34 -17.91
C LYS A 202 -46.19 34.94 -19.05
N TYR A 203 -46.70 34.11 -19.95
CA TYR A 203 -47.50 34.57 -21.11
C TYR A 203 -49.01 34.34 -20.97
N LYS A 204 -49.49 33.78 -19.85
CA LYS A 204 -50.93 33.56 -19.63
C LYS A 204 -51.67 34.82 -19.17
N ASP A 205 -50.95 35.77 -18.56
CA ASP A 205 -51.50 37.00 -17.98
C ASP A 205 -51.34 38.23 -18.90
N LYS A 206 -50.99 38.03 -20.18
CA LYS A 206 -50.97 39.05 -21.23
C LYS A 206 -52.04 38.74 -22.27
#